data_AF-A0A2E2KPP7-F1
#
_entry.id   AF-A0A2E2KPP7-F1
#
_cell.length_a   1.000
_cell.length_b   1.000
_cell.length_c   1.000
_cell.angle_alpha   90.00
_cell.angle_beta   90.00
_cell.angle_gamma   90.00
#
_symmetry.space_group_name_H-M   'P 1'
#
loop_
_entity.id
_entity.type
_entity.pdbx_description
1 polymer ?
#
loop_
_entity_poly.entity_id
_entity_poly.type
_entity_poly.pdbx_seq_one_letter_code
_entity_poly.pdbx_strand_id
1 'polypeptide(L)'
;MDKLDCYFIGHIAEGETQVSIVKPIRHNNTAFSFTESLGDFLYEFAEKHFYCKKGEEIVLIACSIDRRELDNVDFLSRIDEKSDYYFKEQGTILKRRKAISSDSIELSKRVFRDLHKTHRLILDGRRSR
;
A
#
# COMPACT_ATOMS: atom_id res chain seq x y z
N MET A 1 -7.74 5.58 -23.23
CA MET A 1 -7.27 4.84 -22.05
C MET A 1 -7.99 5.45 -20.88
N ASP A 2 -9.10 4.84 -20.45
CA ASP A 2 -10.00 5.43 -19.43
C ASP A 2 -9.84 4.74 -18.07
N LYS A 3 -8.86 3.86 -17.90
CA LYS A 3 -8.58 3.19 -16.63
C LYS A 3 -7.28 3.70 -16.01
N LEU A 4 -7.27 3.81 -14.68
CA LEU A 4 -6.16 4.22 -13.85
C LEU A 4 -5.75 3.05 -12.95
N ASP A 5 -4.49 2.64 -13.04
CA ASP A 5 -3.96 1.64 -12.12
C ASP A 5 -3.68 2.30 -10.78
N CYS A 6 -4.19 1.66 -9.72
CA CYS A 6 -4.14 2.16 -8.36
C CYS A 6 -3.64 1.07 -7.42
N TYR A 7 -2.75 1.45 -6.52
CA TYR A 7 -2.05 0.58 -5.61
C TYR A 7 -2.38 0.97 -4.18
N PHE A 8 -2.92 0.04 -3.41
CA PHE A 8 -3.36 0.24 -2.04
C PHE A 8 -2.61 -0.67 -1.09
N ILE A 9 -2.44 -0.22 0.15
CA ILE A 9 -1.99 -1.08 1.24
C ILE A 9 -3.22 -1.61 1.97
N GLY A 10 -3.25 -2.92 2.16
CA GLY A 10 -4.27 -3.58 2.96
C GLY A 10 -3.65 -4.45 4.04
N HIS A 11 -4.51 -4.98 4.90
CA HIS A 11 -4.14 -5.98 5.89
C HIS A 11 -5.18 -7.09 5.97
N ILE A 12 -4.73 -8.27 6.38
CA ILE A 12 -5.56 -9.42 6.71
C ILE A 12 -5.31 -9.73 8.19
N ALA A 13 -6.38 -9.74 8.99
CA ALA A 13 -6.27 -10.05 10.41
C ALA A 13 -5.90 -11.52 10.63
N GLU A 14 -5.30 -11.84 11.78
CA GLU A 14 -4.88 -13.21 12.09
C GLU A 14 -6.12 -14.14 12.17
N GLY A 15 -6.12 -15.18 11.32
CA GLY A 15 -7.23 -16.12 11.22
C GLY A 15 -8.36 -15.67 10.28
N GLU A 16 -8.26 -14.48 9.68
CA GLU A 16 -9.21 -14.01 8.68
C GLU A 16 -8.71 -14.27 7.25
N THR A 17 -9.64 -14.28 6.30
CA THR A 17 -9.34 -14.36 4.86
C THR A 17 -9.69 -13.08 4.12
N GLN A 18 -10.37 -12.15 4.80
CA GLN A 18 -10.79 -10.89 4.21
C GLN A 18 -9.69 -9.86 4.35
N VAL A 19 -9.40 -9.17 3.25
CA VAL A 19 -8.50 -8.02 3.25
C VAL A 19 -9.31 -6.78 3.58
N SER A 20 -8.72 -5.89 4.37
CA SER A 20 -9.21 -4.55 4.67
C SER A 20 -8.14 -3.53 4.29
N ILE A 21 -8.52 -2.30 3.91
CA ILE A 21 -7.56 -1.24 3.63
C ILE A 21 -6.96 -0.71 4.94
N VAL A 22 -5.64 -0.55 4.99
CA VAL A 22 -5.00 -0.02 6.20
C VAL A 22 -5.22 1.49 6.32
N LYS A 23 -5.39 1.95 7.56
CA LYS A 23 -5.49 3.38 7.87
C LYS A 23 -4.12 3.92 8.31
N PRO A 24 -3.70 5.10 7.84
CA PRO A 24 -2.47 5.73 8.33
C PRO A 24 -2.57 6.09 9.81
N ILE A 25 -1.42 6.09 10.49
CA ILE A 25 -1.35 6.40 11.93
C ILE A 25 -1.63 7.88 12.22
N ARG A 26 -1.21 8.77 11.33
CA ARG A 26 -1.24 10.23 11.56
C ARG A 26 -2.26 11.00 10.71
N HIS A 27 -2.92 10.34 9.76
CA HIS A 27 -3.86 10.96 8.83
C HIS A 27 -5.04 10.02 8.57
N ASN A 28 -6.22 10.61 8.32
CA ASN A 28 -7.45 9.85 8.09
C ASN A 28 -7.64 9.37 6.65
N ASN A 29 -6.87 9.90 5.70
CA ASN A 29 -7.04 9.61 4.28
C ASN A 29 -6.30 8.32 3.90
N THR A 30 -6.88 7.51 3.02
CA THR A 30 -6.27 6.26 2.57
C THR A 30 -4.91 6.50 1.92
N ALA A 31 -3.92 5.66 2.22
CA ALA A 31 -2.68 5.67 1.47
C ALA A 31 -2.80 4.82 0.22
N PHE A 32 -2.77 5.49 -0.93
CA PHE A 32 -2.79 4.85 -2.24
C PHE A 32 -1.82 5.54 -3.19
N SER A 33 -1.53 4.88 -4.31
CA SER A 33 -0.62 5.37 -5.34
C SER A 33 -1.16 5.04 -6.72
N PHE A 34 -0.83 5.85 -7.73
CA PHE A 34 -1.07 5.52 -9.16
C PHE A 34 0.14 4.89 -9.84
N THR A 35 1.24 4.72 -9.10
CA THR A 35 2.46 4.10 -9.60
C THR A 35 2.83 2.92 -8.72
N GLU A 36 3.24 1.83 -9.36
CA GLU A 36 3.69 0.62 -8.68
C GLU A 36 4.88 0.91 -7.76
N SER A 37 5.82 1.74 -8.21
CA SER A 37 7.03 2.07 -7.44
C SER A 37 6.74 2.80 -6.13
N LEU A 38 5.76 3.71 -6.10
CA LEU A 38 5.35 4.35 -4.86
C LEU A 38 4.48 3.41 -4.02
N GLY A 39 3.66 2.54 -4.63
CA GLY A 39 2.96 1.47 -3.90
C GLY A 39 3.92 0.53 -3.19
N ASP A 40 5.01 0.15 -3.86
CA ASP A 40 6.09 -0.66 -3.31
C ASP A 40 6.79 0.01 -2.14
N PHE A 41 7.07 1.31 -2.26
CA PHE A 41 7.63 2.08 -1.17
C PHE A 41 6.67 2.09 0.04
N LEU A 42 5.39 2.42 -0.16
CA LEU A 42 4.38 2.38 0.92
C LEU A 42 4.31 0.99 1.57
N TYR A 43 4.38 -0.07 0.76
CA TYR A 43 4.39 -1.44 1.24
C TYR A 43 5.63 -1.71 2.09
N GLU A 44 6.85 -1.36 1.67
CA GLU A 44 8.09 -1.59 2.44
C GLU A 44 8.06 -0.95 3.84
N PHE A 45 7.45 0.23 3.97
CA PHE A 45 7.41 1.01 5.22
C PHE A 45 6.10 0.89 6.00
N ALA A 46 5.21 -0.02 5.60
CA ALA A 46 3.85 -0.09 6.09
C ALA A 46 3.73 -0.18 7.63
N GLU A 47 4.53 -1.01 8.30
CA GLU A 47 4.49 -1.20 9.76
C GLU A 47 4.83 0.07 10.56
N LYS A 48 5.46 1.08 9.95
CA LYS A 48 5.80 2.35 10.61
C LYS A 48 4.78 3.46 10.34
N HIS A 49 3.97 3.32 9.30
CA HIS A 49 3.06 4.37 8.84
C HIS A 49 1.58 4.00 8.93
N PHE A 50 1.25 2.72 9.03
CA PHE A 50 -0.12 2.20 9.08
C PHE A 50 -0.36 1.39 10.35
N TYR A 51 -1.61 1.41 10.83
CA TYR A 51 -2.02 0.55 11.92
C TYR A 51 -2.07 -0.91 11.47
N CYS A 52 -1.09 -1.70 11.90
CA CYS A 52 -1.05 -3.15 11.72
C CYS A 52 -0.72 -3.80 13.06
N LYS A 53 -1.46 -4.84 13.46
CA LYS A 53 -1.11 -5.61 14.67
C LYS A 53 -0.10 -6.70 14.34
N LYS A 54 0.69 -7.10 15.35
CA LYS A 54 1.58 -8.26 15.23
C LYS A 54 0.76 -9.50 14.84
N GLY A 55 1.23 -10.24 13.84
CA GLY A 55 0.56 -11.45 13.35
C GLY A 55 -0.39 -11.23 12.18
N GLU A 56 -0.83 -9.98 11.96
CA GLU A 56 -1.58 -9.61 10.75
C GLU A 56 -0.67 -9.70 9.52
N GLU A 57 -1.28 -9.78 8.36
CA GLU A 57 -0.55 -9.76 7.10
C GLU A 57 -0.79 -8.46 6.37
N ILE A 58 0.29 -7.80 5.97
CA ILE A 58 0.27 -6.61 5.14
C ILE A 58 0.27 -7.07 3.69
N VAL A 59 -0.59 -6.47 2.88
CA VAL A 59 -0.72 -6.75 1.46
C VAL A 59 -0.60 -5.49 0.62
N LEU A 60 0.02 -5.62 -0.55
CA LEU A 60 -0.04 -4.63 -1.63
C LEU A 60 -1.09 -5.09 -2.64
N ILE A 61 -2.06 -4.25 -2.92
CA ILE A 61 -3.20 -4.55 -3.79
C ILE A 61 -3.13 -3.64 -5.01
N ALA A 62 -3.18 -4.21 -6.20
CA ALA A 62 -3.40 -3.45 -7.43
C ALA A 62 -4.87 -3.55 -7.83
N CYS A 63 -5.44 -2.43 -8.26
CA CYS A 63 -6.77 -2.35 -8.85
C CYS A 63 -6.76 -1.37 -10.01
N SER A 64 -7.77 -1.47 -10.88
CA SER A 64 -7.89 -0.61 -12.05
C SER A 64 -9.21 0.15 -11.96
N ILE A 65 -9.15 1.47 -11.80
CA ILE A 65 -10.32 2.32 -11.59
C ILE A 65 -10.68 3.00 -12.90
N ASP A 66 -11.96 2.98 -13.29
CA ASP A 66 -12.43 3.78 -14.43
C ASP A 66 -12.41 5.26 -14.04
N ARG A 67 -11.71 6.07 -14.84
CA ARG A 67 -11.55 7.51 -14.63
C ARG A 67 -12.88 8.23 -14.58
N ARG A 68 -13.91 7.75 -15.30
CA ARG A 68 -15.25 8.36 -15.32
C ARG A 68 -15.96 8.23 -13.97
N GLU A 69 -15.57 7.26 -13.13
CA GLU A 69 -16.12 7.13 -11.77
C GLU A 69 -15.62 8.21 -10.80
N LEU A 70 -14.64 9.00 -11.23
CA LEU A 70 -13.94 10.03 -10.46
C LEU A 70 -14.33 11.45 -10.91
N ASP A 71 -15.13 11.59 -11.97
CA ASP A 71 -15.61 12.88 -12.45
C ASP A 71 -16.80 13.36 -11.59
N ASN A 72 -16.75 14.62 -11.11
CA ASN A 72 -17.80 15.39 -10.40
C ASN A 72 -17.72 15.51 -8.86
N VAL A 73 -16.74 14.92 -8.17
CA VAL A 73 -16.52 15.09 -6.71
C VAL A 73 -15.03 15.28 -6.45
N ASP A 74 -14.63 15.83 -5.28
CA ASP A 74 -13.24 15.76 -4.84
C ASP A 74 -12.70 14.33 -4.96
N PHE A 75 -11.69 14.20 -5.81
CA PHE A 75 -11.13 12.93 -6.25
C PHE A 75 -10.68 12.06 -5.09
N LEU A 76 -10.04 12.66 -4.08
CA LEU A 76 -9.55 11.96 -2.90
C LEU A 76 -10.71 11.42 -2.06
N SER A 77 -11.74 12.24 -1.85
CA SER A 77 -12.96 11.85 -1.15
C SER A 77 -13.64 10.66 -1.84
N ARG A 78 -13.69 10.66 -3.17
CA ARG A 78 -14.29 9.56 -3.95
C ARG A 78 -13.51 8.25 -3.84
N ILE A 79 -12.18 8.31 -3.83
CA ILE A 79 -11.33 7.14 -3.64
C ILE A 79 -11.50 6.60 -2.22
N ASP A 80 -11.54 7.44 -1.21
CA ASP A 80 -11.77 7.02 0.18
C ASP A 80 -13.14 6.32 0.33
N GLU A 81 -14.22 6.92 -0.20
CA GLU A 81 -15.58 6.33 -0.18
C GLU A 81 -15.67 4.95 -0.83
N LYS A 82 -14.98 4.75 -1.95
CA LYS A 82 -15.09 3.54 -2.77
C LYS A 82 -13.94 2.56 -2.64
N SER A 83 -12.92 2.87 -1.83
CA SER A 83 -11.72 2.04 -1.64
C SER A 83 -12.07 0.58 -1.31
N ASP A 84 -13.00 0.36 -0.38
CA ASP A 84 -13.49 -0.96 -0.01
C ASP A 84 -14.16 -1.71 -1.17
N TYR A 85 -14.91 -1.00 -2.02
CA TYR A 85 -15.57 -1.58 -3.20
C TYR A 85 -14.54 -1.94 -4.28
N TYR A 86 -13.62 -1.03 -4.60
CA TYR A 86 -12.58 -1.26 -5.60
C TYR A 86 -11.70 -2.46 -5.24
N PHE A 87 -11.38 -2.61 -3.95
CA PHE A 87 -10.64 -3.75 -3.45
C PHE A 87 -11.45 -5.07 -3.58
N LYS A 88 -12.71 -5.10 -3.12
CA LYS A 88 -13.50 -6.36 -3.06
C LYS A 88 -13.80 -6.94 -4.44
N GLU A 89 -14.06 -6.09 -5.42
CA GLU A 89 -14.51 -6.53 -6.74
C GLU A 89 -13.36 -6.64 -7.76
N GLN A 90 -12.28 -5.87 -7.60
CA GLN A 90 -11.26 -5.70 -8.65
C GLN A 90 -9.81 -5.76 -8.14
N GLY A 91 -9.59 -5.96 -6.84
CA GLY A 91 -8.26 -5.98 -6.24
C GLY A 91 -7.50 -7.28 -6.48
N THR A 92 -6.28 -7.17 -6.99
CA THR A 92 -5.31 -8.29 -7.07
C THR A 92 -4.19 -8.07 -6.06
N ILE A 93 -3.94 -9.05 -5.19
CA ILE A 93 -2.81 -9.00 -4.24
C ILE A 93 -1.51 -9.25 -5.00
N LEU A 94 -0.62 -8.25 -5.04
CA LEU A 94 0.70 -8.33 -5.66
C LEU A 94 1.76 -8.86 -4.69
N LYS A 95 1.72 -8.41 -3.43
CA LYS A 95 2.70 -8.76 -2.40
C LYS A 95 1.99 -9.00 -1.07
N ARG A 96 2.53 -9.91 -0.26
CA ARG A 96 2.01 -10.27 1.07
C ARG A 96 3.17 -10.56 2.01
N ARG A 97 3.08 -10.10 3.26
CA ARG A 97 4.00 -10.46 4.34
C ARG A 97 3.34 -10.35 5.71
N LYS A 98 3.86 -11.07 6.70
CA LYS A 98 3.47 -10.87 8.09
C LYS A 98 4.01 -9.55 8.64
N ALA A 99 3.16 -8.82 9.34
CA ALA A 99 3.51 -7.64 10.09
C ALA A 99 4.41 -8.02 11.26
N ILE A 100 5.53 -7.33 11.35
CA ILE A 100 6.45 -7.44 12.48
C ILE A 100 6.07 -6.35 13.49
N SER A 101 6.16 -6.65 14.79
CA SER A 101 5.92 -5.65 15.84
C SER A 101 6.76 -4.40 15.61
N SER A 102 6.12 -3.23 15.77
CA SER A 102 6.70 -1.89 15.58
C SER A 102 7.97 -1.67 16.39
N ASP A 103 8.07 -2.33 17.54
CA ASP A 103 9.11 -2.14 18.55
C ASP A 103 10.22 -3.19 18.45
N SER A 104 10.13 -4.09 17.47
CA SER A 104 11.14 -5.14 17.29
C SER A 104 12.42 -4.59 16.64
N ILE A 105 13.57 -5.05 17.14
CA ILE A 105 14.88 -4.82 16.52
C ILE A 105 14.90 -5.37 15.08
N GLU A 106 14.18 -6.45 14.84
CA GLU A 106 14.02 -7.07 13.52
C GLU A 106 13.41 -6.11 12.50
N LEU A 107 12.33 -5.41 12.86
CA LEU A 107 11.72 -4.40 12.00
C LEU A 107 12.70 -3.28 11.68
N SER A 108 13.42 -2.76 12.69
CA SER A 108 14.42 -1.71 12.49
C SER A 108 15.53 -2.15 11.52
N LYS A 109 16.04 -3.38 11.65
CA LYS A 109 17.02 -3.95 10.71
C LYS A 109 16.45 -4.08 9.30
N ARG A 110 15.18 -4.50 9.19
CA ARG A 110 14.50 -4.65 7.91
C ARG A 110 14.31 -3.32 7.20
N VAL A 111 13.75 -2.33 7.89
CA VAL A 111 13.56 -0.95 7.41
C VAL A 111 14.89 -0.36 6.93
N PHE A 112 15.97 -0.55 7.69
CA PHE A 112 17.30 -0.10 7.27
C PHE A 112 17.77 -0.76 5.96
N ARG A 113 17.62 -2.09 5.85
CA ARG A 113 17.96 -2.83 4.64
C ARG A 113 17.11 -2.38 3.44
N ASP A 114 15.82 -2.20 3.65
CA ASP A 114 14.86 -1.83 2.61
C ASP A 114 15.15 -0.40 2.11
N LEU A 115 15.45 0.56 3.01
CA LEU A 115 15.97 1.89 2.66
C LEU A 115 17.23 1.83 1.80
N HIS A 116 18.21 1.02 2.21
CA HIS A 116 19.46 0.88 1.47
C HIS A 116 19.25 0.28 0.08
N LYS A 117 18.38 -0.74 -0.03
CA LYS A 117 18.03 -1.37 -1.29
C LYS A 117 17.35 -0.35 -2.22
N THR A 118 16.34 0.34 -1.72
CA THR A 118 15.57 1.32 -2.50
C THR A 118 16.44 2.50 -2.92
N HIS A 119 17.31 3.00 -2.04
CA HIS A 119 18.30 4.02 -2.40
C HIS A 119 19.25 3.56 -3.50
N ARG A 120 19.76 2.32 -3.42
CA ARG A 120 20.65 1.75 -4.45
C ARG A 120 19.94 1.63 -5.80
N LEU A 121 18.70 1.13 -5.84
CA LEU A 121 17.91 1.04 -7.06
C LEU A 121 17.70 2.41 -7.72
N ILE A 122 17.46 3.46 -6.93
CA ILE A 122 17.33 4.83 -7.43
C ILE A 122 18.65 5.32 -8.04
N LEU A 123 19.79 5.06 -7.39
CA LEU A 123 21.10 5.45 -7.90
C LEU A 123 21.48 4.71 -9.18
N ASP A 124 21.22 3.41 -9.24
CA ASP A 124 21.54 2.59 -10.41
C ASP A 124 20.65 2.96 -11.61
N GLY A 125 19.36 3.20 -11.39
CA GLY A 125 18.45 3.69 -12.44
C GLY A 125 18.80 5.08 -12.98
N ARG A 126 19.56 5.89 -12.22
CA ARG A 126 20.11 7.19 -12.70
C ARG A 126 21.38 7.04 -13.53
N ARG A 127 22.10 5.92 -13.42
CA ARG A 127 23.32 5.65 -14.20
C ARG A 127 23.02 5.03 -15.58
N SER A 128 21.80 4.55 -15.79
CA SER A 128 21.35 3.96 -17.06
C SER A 128 20.64 4.97 -17.98
N ARG A 129 20.68 6.27 -17.66
CA ARG A 129 20.24 7.40 -18.49
C ARG A 129 21.43 8.29 -18.80
#